data_AF-Q9K5I7-F1
#
_entry.id   AF-Q9K5I7-F1
#
_cell.length_a   1.000
_cell.length_b   1.000
_cell.length_c   1.000
_cell.angle_alpha   90.00
_cell.angle_beta   90.00
_cell.angle_gamma   90.00
#
_symmetry.space_group_name_H-M   'P 1'
#
loop_
_entity.id
_entity.type
_entity.pdbx_description
1 polymer ?
#
loop_
_entity_poly.entity_id
_entity_poly.type
_entity_poly.pdbx_seq_one_letter_code
_entity_poly.pdbx_strand_id
1 'polypeptide(L)'
;VNMMELIRNIAIEHPGYSVFTGVGERTREGNDFYHEMKVSNVLDKVSLVYGQMNEPPGNRLRVAFTGLTLAEKFRDEGQDVLLFIDNIYRYTLAGTEVSALLGRMPSSVGYQPTLAEEMGTLQERITSTKKGSITSVQAVYVPADDLTDPS
;
A
#
# COMPACT_ATOMS: atom_id res chain seq x y z
N VAL A 1 -13.36 0.06 9.44
CA VAL A 1 -13.91 -1.16 10.10
C VAL A 1 -13.49 -2.40 9.33
N ASN A 2 -13.80 -2.53 8.03
CA ASN A 2 -13.51 -3.76 7.27
C ASN A 2 -12.01 -4.15 7.20
N MET A 3 -11.07 -3.20 7.06
CA MET A 3 -9.67 -3.57 6.85
C MET A 3 -8.97 -4.06 8.12
N MET A 4 -9.22 -3.40 9.26
CA MET A 4 -8.62 -3.79 10.54
C MET A 4 -9.11 -5.17 10.99
N GLU A 5 -10.40 -5.43 10.82
CA GLU A 5 -11.01 -6.72 11.16
C GLU A 5 -10.51 -7.84 10.24
N LEU A 6 -10.34 -7.54 8.95
CA LEU A 6 -9.75 -8.47 7.99
C LEU A 6 -8.28 -8.78 8.33
N ILE A 7 -7.48 -7.77 8.68
CA ILE A 7 -6.08 -7.98 9.08
C ILE A 7 -6.01 -8.77 10.37
N ARG A 8 -6.87 -8.49 11.36
CA ARG A 8 -6.90 -9.26 12.61
C ARG A 8 -7.26 -10.72 12.36
N ASN A 9 -8.31 -11.00 11.60
CA ASN A 9 -8.75 -12.37 11.33
C ASN A 9 -7.70 -13.14 10.52
N ILE A 10 -7.13 -12.50 9.49
CA ILE A 10 -6.15 -13.16 8.65
C ILE A 10 -4.80 -13.29 9.37
N ALA A 11 -4.33 -12.31 10.14
CA ALA A 11 -3.05 -12.41 10.85
C ALA A 11 -3.06 -13.46 11.99
N ILE A 12 -4.25 -13.75 12.55
CA ILE A 12 -4.40 -14.80 13.56
C ILE A 12 -4.44 -16.19 12.91
N GLU A 13 -5.16 -16.34 11.80
CA GLU A 13 -5.36 -17.66 11.16
C GLU A 13 -4.24 -18.02 10.16
N HIS A 14 -3.61 -17.03 9.54
CA HIS A 14 -2.59 -17.26 8.53
C HIS A 14 -1.22 -17.52 9.19
N PRO A 15 -0.54 -18.64 8.86
CA PRO A 15 0.75 -18.97 9.45
C PRO A 15 1.92 -18.12 8.90
N GLY A 16 1.72 -17.47 7.74
CA GLY A 16 2.74 -16.63 7.08
C GLY A 16 2.80 -15.19 7.59
N TYR A 17 3.80 -14.45 7.12
CA TYR A 17 4.03 -13.05 7.51
C TYR A 17 3.05 -12.09 6.82
N SER A 18 2.79 -10.96 7.48
CA SER A 18 1.99 -9.87 6.91
C SER A 18 2.80 -8.58 6.84
N VAL A 19 2.58 -7.80 5.79
CA VAL A 19 3.16 -6.47 5.61
C VAL A 19 2.02 -5.48 5.41
N PHE A 20 1.91 -4.50 6.30
CA PHE A 20 0.98 -3.40 6.17
C PHE A 20 1.71 -2.16 5.68
N THR A 21 1.16 -1.52 4.66
CA THR A 21 1.73 -0.34 4.01
C THR A 21 0.69 0.78 4.02
N GLY A 22 0.84 1.70 4.97
CA GLY A 22 0.04 2.91 5.11
C GLY A 22 0.54 4.01 4.17
N VAL A 23 -0.03 4.11 2.97
CA VAL A 23 0.27 5.12 1.97
C VAL A 23 -0.66 6.32 2.14
N GLY A 24 -0.11 7.44 2.61
CA GLY A 24 -0.89 8.67 2.81
C GLY A 24 -2.01 8.51 3.83
N GLU A 25 -1.77 7.72 4.87
CA GLU A 25 -2.72 7.48 5.96
C GLU A 25 -2.71 8.59 7.00
N ARG A 26 -3.78 8.69 7.79
CA ARG A 26 -3.82 9.61 8.93
C ARG A 26 -3.01 9.05 10.08
N THR A 27 -2.25 9.92 10.75
CA THR A 27 -1.39 9.51 11.89
C THR A 27 -2.19 8.95 13.05
N ARG A 28 -3.40 9.47 13.27
CA ARG A 28 -4.33 8.91 14.26
C ARG A 28 -4.72 7.47 13.92
N GLU A 29 -5.10 7.20 12.66
CA GLU A 29 -5.54 5.87 12.22
C GLU A 29 -4.39 4.86 12.27
N GLY A 30 -3.17 5.26 11.88
CA GLY A 30 -1.98 4.44 12.06
C GLY A 30 -1.64 4.16 13.52
N ASN A 31 -1.78 5.15 14.42
CA ASN A 31 -1.56 4.95 15.85
C ASN A 31 -2.58 3.99 16.47
N ASP A 32 -3.86 4.15 16.15
CA ASP A 32 -4.93 3.29 16.64
C ASP A 32 -4.68 1.84 16.19
N PHE A 33 -4.30 1.66 14.93
CA PHE A 33 -3.96 0.36 14.35
C PHE A 33 -2.75 -0.31 15.03
N TYR A 34 -1.68 0.44 15.29
CA TYR A 34 -0.51 -0.09 16.00
C TYR A 34 -0.88 -0.62 17.40
N HIS A 35 -1.70 0.13 18.13
CA HIS A 35 -2.15 -0.29 19.47
C HIS A 35 -3.05 -1.52 19.40
N GLU A 36 -3.93 -1.62 18.41
CA GLU A 36 -4.78 -2.80 18.21
C GLU A 36 -3.95 -4.07 17.89
N MET A 37 -2.93 -3.95 17.05
CA MET A 37 -2.00 -5.04 16.75
C MET A 37 -1.18 -5.46 17.97
N LYS A 38 -0.83 -4.49 18.83
CA LYS A 38 -0.16 -4.75 20.11
C LYS A 38 -1.07 -5.50 21.08
N VAL A 39 -2.33 -5.08 21.22
CA VAL A 39 -3.31 -5.75 22.09
C VAL A 39 -3.63 -7.15 21.58
N SER A 40 -3.65 -7.34 20.26
CA SER A 40 -3.89 -8.64 19.62
C SER A 40 -2.66 -9.56 19.63
N ASN A 41 -1.50 -9.06 20.09
CA ASN A 41 -0.23 -9.79 20.17
C ASN A 41 0.23 -10.40 18.83
N VAL A 42 0.05 -9.66 17.73
CA VAL A 42 0.43 -10.07 16.37
C VAL A 42 1.58 -9.24 15.77
N LEU A 43 2.14 -8.30 16.55
CA LEU A 43 3.24 -7.42 16.10
C LEU A 43 4.52 -8.18 15.72
N ASP A 44 4.70 -9.41 16.20
CA ASP A 44 5.83 -10.28 15.86
C ASP A 44 5.73 -10.84 14.43
N LYS A 45 4.52 -10.91 13.86
CA LYS A 45 4.25 -11.46 12.52
C LYS A 45 3.94 -10.39 11.47
N VAL A 46 3.79 -9.14 11.90
CA VAL A 46 3.36 -8.03 11.05
C VAL A 46 4.47 -6.99 10.94
N SER A 47 4.89 -6.68 9.73
CA SER A 47 5.71 -5.49 9.43
C SER A 47 4.82 -4.30 9.11
N LEU A 48 4.98 -3.19 9.82
CA LEU A 48 4.22 -1.96 9.61
C LEU A 48 5.10 -0.92 8.91
N VAL A 49 4.70 -0.46 7.73
CA VAL A 49 5.36 0.60 6.97
C VAL A 49 4.38 1.75 6.82
N TYR A 50 4.78 2.95 7.24
CA TYR A 50 3.92 4.13 7.21
C TYR A 50 4.59 5.27 6.44
N GLY A 51 3.81 5.90 5.56
CA GLY A 51 4.13 7.16 4.89
C GLY A 51 2.92 8.05 5.06
N GLN A 52 2.95 8.88 6.09
CA GLN A 52 1.76 9.56 6.61
C GLN A 52 1.33 10.74 5.71
N MET A 53 0.09 11.21 5.84
CA MET A 53 -0.41 12.37 5.06
C MET A 53 0.41 13.65 5.25
N ASN A 54 1.03 13.84 6.42
CA ASN A 54 1.86 14.99 6.72
C ASN A 54 3.26 14.91 6.09
N GLU A 55 3.60 13.81 5.42
CA GLU A 55 4.88 13.67 4.74
C GLU A 55 4.85 14.25 3.32
N PRO A 56 6.02 14.67 2.79
CA PRO A 56 6.14 15.15 1.42
C PRO A 56 5.63 14.11 0.40
N PRO A 57 5.12 14.56 -0.76
CA PRO A 57 4.59 13.65 -1.78
C PRO A 57 5.62 12.63 -2.28
N GLY A 58 6.91 12.97 -2.29
CA GLY A 58 7.97 12.02 -2.64
C GLY A 58 8.03 10.80 -1.70
N ASN A 59 7.81 10.99 -0.40
CA ASN A 59 7.78 9.88 0.56
C ASN A 59 6.54 9.01 0.34
N ARG A 60 5.37 9.65 0.20
CA ARG A 60 4.10 8.95 -0.06
C ARG A 60 4.14 8.15 -1.38
N LEU A 61 4.82 8.66 -2.40
CA LEU A 61 5.01 7.97 -3.68
C LEU A 61 5.96 6.76 -3.57
N ARG A 62 6.84 6.70 -2.55
CA ARG A 62 7.84 5.64 -2.43
C ARG A 62 7.53 4.61 -1.34
N VAL A 63 6.72 4.96 -0.35
CA VAL A 63 6.41 4.06 0.76
C VAL A 63 5.73 2.77 0.32
N ALA A 64 4.91 2.81 -0.74
CA ALA A 64 4.31 1.62 -1.36
C ALA A 64 5.38 0.59 -1.78
N PHE A 65 6.48 1.06 -2.38
CA PHE A 65 7.60 0.22 -2.78
C PHE A 65 8.38 -0.33 -1.59
N THR A 66 8.49 0.43 -0.50
CA THR A 66 9.14 -0.05 0.74
C THR A 66 8.40 -1.25 1.32
N GLY A 67 7.07 -1.15 1.44
CA GLY A 67 6.23 -2.27 1.87
C GLY A 67 6.33 -3.47 0.92
N LEU A 68 6.28 -3.21 -0.39
CA LEU A 68 6.43 -4.25 -1.39
C LEU A 68 7.78 -4.96 -1.32
N THR A 69 8.89 -4.24 -1.15
CA THR A 69 10.22 -4.85 -1.05
C THR A 69 10.36 -5.75 0.18
N LEU A 70 9.72 -5.41 1.31
CA LEU A 70 9.66 -6.30 2.45
C LEU A 70 8.86 -7.57 2.13
N ALA A 71 7.71 -7.42 1.46
CA ALA A 71 6.89 -8.56 1.07
C ALA A 71 7.60 -9.47 0.05
N GLU A 72 8.30 -8.90 -0.93
CA GLU A 72 9.11 -9.63 -1.91
C GLU A 72 10.24 -10.40 -1.24
N LYS A 73 10.89 -9.82 -0.23
CA LYS A 73 11.93 -10.53 0.52
C LYS A 73 11.37 -11.81 1.14
N PHE A 74 10.26 -11.73 1.87
CA PHE A 74 9.64 -12.90 2.49
C PHE A 74 9.11 -13.90 1.46
N ARG A 75 8.54 -13.43 0.35
CA ARG A 75 8.12 -14.27 -0.77
C ARG A 75 9.29 -15.06 -1.36
N ASP A 76 10.43 -14.39 -1.57
CA ASP A 76 11.61 -14.98 -2.19
C ASP A 76 12.38 -15.93 -1.24
N GLU A 77 12.17 -15.78 0.07
CA GLU A 77 12.52 -16.75 1.12
C GLU A 77 11.56 -17.97 1.18
N GLY A 78 10.52 -17.98 0.35
CA GLY A 78 9.59 -19.08 0.18
C GLY A 78 8.37 -19.04 1.11
N GLN A 79 8.04 -17.86 1.65
CA GLN A 79 6.86 -17.67 2.49
C GLN A 79 5.65 -17.23 1.66
N ASP A 80 4.46 -17.53 2.17
CA ASP A 80 3.22 -16.91 1.73
C ASP A 80 3.00 -15.63 2.53
N VAL A 81 2.91 -14.51 1.83
CA VAL A 81 2.92 -13.17 2.42
C VAL A 81 1.62 -12.46 2.12
N LEU A 82 1.06 -11.83 3.15
CA LEU A 82 -0.10 -10.94 2.99
C LEU A 82 0.36 -9.50 2.94
N LEU A 83 0.05 -8.81 1.85
CA LEU A 83 0.39 -7.41 1.66
C LEU A 83 -0.87 -6.54 1.73
N PHE A 84 -0.93 -5.65 2.71
CA PHE A 84 -1.99 -4.67 2.84
C PHE A 84 -1.48 -3.32 2.37
N ILE A 85 -2.21 -2.68 1.45
CA ILE A 85 -1.92 -1.30 1.01
C ILE A 85 -3.15 -0.45 1.27
N ASP A 86 -3.05 0.45 2.23
CA ASP A 86 -4.08 1.46 2.54
C ASP A 86 -3.43 2.83 2.44
N ASN A 87 -3.66 3.67 1.43
CA ASN A 87 -4.57 3.49 0.30
C ASN A 87 -3.83 3.62 -1.04
N ILE A 88 -4.13 2.75 -2.02
CA ILE A 88 -3.42 2.77 -3.30
C ILE A 88 -3.71 4.04 -4.11
N TYR A 89 -4.89 4.64 -3.97
CA TYR A 89 -5.20 5.91 -4.62
C TYR A 89 -4.27 7.04 -4.12
N ARG A 90 -3.81 6.99 -2.86
CA ARG A 90 -2.88 7.99 -2.31
C ARG A 90 -1.49 7.90 -2.94
N TYR A 91 -1.10 6.74 -3.46
CA TYR A 91 0.10 6.60 -4.28
C TYR A 91 -0.06 7.37 -5.60
N THR A 92 -1.19 7.22 -6.29
CA THR A 92 -1.51 7.95 -7.52
C THR A 92 -1.52 9.47 -7.29
N LEU A 93 -2.19 9.93 -6.23
CA LEU A 93 -2.27 11.35 -5.88
C LEU A 93 -0.88 11.95 -5.60
N ALA A 94 -0.04 11.23 -4.84
CA ALA A 94 1.33 11.64 -4.60
C ALA A 94 2.15 11.71 -5.91
N GLY A 95 1.92 10.78 -6.84
CA GLY A 95 2.52 10.78 -8.18
C GLY A 95 2.14 12.02 -9.00
N THR A 96 0.87 12.44 -8.93
CA THR A 96 0.39 13.68 -9.56
C THR A 96 1.09 14.91 -8.97
N GLU A 97 1.18 15.01 -7.65
CA GLU A 97 1.89 16.11 -6.97
C GLU A 97 3.37 16.17 -7.38
N VAL A 98 4.08 15.04 -7.40
CA VAL A 98 5.48 14.97 -7.84
C VAL A 98 5.63 15.32 -9.32
N SER A 99 4.74 14.83 -10.17
CA SER A 99 4.75 15.10 -11.61
C SER A 99 4.59 16.60 -11.90
N ALA A 100 3.70 17.28 -11.17
CA ALA A 100 3.53 18.73 -11.26
C ALA A 100 4.81 19.48 -10.83
N LEU A 101 5.46 19.06 -9.74
CA LEU A 101 6.74 19.64 -9.30
C LEU A 101 7.88 19.42 -10.30
N LEU A 102 7.85 18.33 -11.06
CA LEU A 102 8.81 18.04 -12.14
C LEU A 102 8.51 18.82 -13.44
N GLY A 103 7.45 19.63 -13.48
CA GLY A 103 7.07 20.41 -14.66
C GLY A 103 6.55 19.56 -15.82
N ARG A 104 6.08 18.33 -15.56
CA ARG A 104 5.44 17.50 -16.58
C ARG A 104 4.06 18.06 -16.90
N MET A 105 3.70 18.08 -18.18
CA MET A 105 2.33 18.45 -18.56
C MET A 105 1.33 17.43 -18.00
N PRO A 106 0.23 17.87 -17.37
CA PRO A 106 -0.78 16.98 -16.85
C PRO A 106 -1.55 16.29 -18.00
N SER A 107 -2.02 15.09 -17.73
CA SER A 107 -2.88 14.29 -18.61
C SER A 107 -4.36 14.49 -18.25
N SER A 108 -5.22 13.55 -18.66
CA SER A 108 -6.64 13.49 -18.32
C SER A 108 -6.89 13.77 -16.84
N VAL A 109 -7.87 14.63 -16.54
CA VAL A 109 -8.34 14.95 -15.18
C VAL A 109 -7.25 15.54 -14.25
N GLY A 110 -6.06 15.85 -14.77
CA GLY A 110 -4.96 16.45 -14.01
C GLY A 110 -3.91 15.45 -13.50
N TYR A 111 -4.05 14.15 -13.79
CA TYR A 111 -3.08 13.13 -13.38
C TYR A 111 -1.76 13.21 -14.14
N GLN A 112 -0.73 12.52 -13.63
CA GLN A 112 0.54 12.41 -14.31
C GLN A 112 0.42 11.64 -15.65
N PRO A 113 1.18 12.01 -16.69
CA PRO A 113 1.16 11.28 -17.97
C PRO A 113 1.73 9.86 -17.85
N THR A 114 2.50 9.58 -16.79
CA THR A 114 3.13 8.29 -16.48
C THR A 114 2.27 7.39 -15.58
N LEU A 115 0.99 7.73 -15.37
CA LEU A 115 0.14 7.06 -14.37
C LEU A 115 0.08 5.53 -14.57
N ALA A 116 -0.24 5.09 -15.79
CA ALA A 116 -0.36 3.68 -16.10
C ALA A 116 0.96 2.92 -15.95
N GLU A 117 2.08 3.54 -16.33
CA GLU A 117 3.42 2.95 -16.21
C GLU A 117 3.86 2.83 -14.75
N GLU A 118 3.65 3.88 -13.95
CA GLU A 118 4.01 3.92 -12.53
C GLU A 118 3.14 2.95 -11.71
N MET A 119 1.85 2.83 -12.04
CA MET A 119 0.97 1.84 -11.43
C MET A 119 1.36 0.42 -11.84
N GLY A 120 1.59 0.18 -13.13
CA GLY A 120 2.02 -1.13 -13.64
C GLY A 120 3.32 -1.60 -12.99
N THR A 121 4.30 -0.71 -12.83
CA THR A 121 5.58 -1.03 -12.18
C THR A 121 5.40 -1.50 -10.73
N LEU A 122 4.41 -0.96 -10.02
CA LEU A 122 4.10 -1.38 -8.65
C LEU A 122 3.30 -2.69 -8.63
N GLN A 123 2.23 -2.77 -9.43
CA GLN A 123 1.29 -3.90 -9.40
C GLN A 123 1.88 -5.18 -9.98
N GLU A 124 2.69 -5.12 -11.04
CA GLU A 124 3.30 -6.32 -11.66
C GLU A 124 4.26 -7.06 -10.73
N ARG A 125 4.83 -6.34 -9.75
CA ARG A 125 5.70 -6.93 -8.72
C ARG A 125 4.91 -7.68 -7.63
N ILE A 126 3.63 -7.34 -7.46
CA ILE A 126 2.71 -8.00 -6.55
C ILE A 126 2.18 -9.26 -7.24
N THR A 127 2.97 -10.33 -7.15
CA THR A 127 2.65 -11.59 -7.81
C THR A 127 3.19 -12.79 -7.05
N SER A 128 2.57 -13.93 -7.30
CA SER A 128 3.03 -15.24 -6.85
C SER A 128 4.11 -15.76 -7.79
N THR A 129 5.19 -16.29 -7.21
CA THR A 129 6.28 -16.90 -7.96
C THR A 129 6.33 -18.40 -7.71
N LYS A 130 7.32 -19.09 -8.28
CA LYS A 130 7.57 -20.51 -7.99
C LYS A 130 8.12 -20.75 -6.59
N LYS A 131 8.59 -19.71 -5.89
CA LYS A 131 9.20 -19.83 -4.56
C LYS A 131 8.19 -19.61 -3.43
N GLY A 132 7.32 -18.61 -3.58
CA GLY A 132 6.33 -18.22 -2.59
C GLY A 132 5.29 -17.28 -3.22
N SER A 133 4.33 -16.83 -2.42
CA SER A 133 3.22 -16.01 -2.88
C SER A 133 3.10 -14.67 -2.17
N ILE A 134 2.57 -13.67 -2.87
CA ILE A 134 2.08 -12.43 -2.26
C ILE A 134 0.59 -12.35 -2.57
N THR A 135 -0.21 -12.36 -1.51
CA THR A 135 -1.64 -12.07 -1.60
C THR A 135 -1.85 -10.63 -1.13
N SER A 136 -2.23 -9.74 -2.05
CA SER A 136 -2.43 -8.33 -1.72
C SER A 136 -3.89 -7.96 -1.53
N VAL A 137 -4.17 -7.17 -0.50
CA VAL A 137 -5.46 -6.52 -0.26
C VAL A 137 -5.21 -5.02 -0.25
N GLN A 138 -5.85 -4.31 -1.18
CA GLN A 138 -5.58 -2.89 -1.41
C GLN A 138 -6.87 -2.09 -1.26
N ALA A 139 -6.83 -1.04 -0.45
CA ALA A 139 -7.91 -0.06 -0.40
C ALA A 139 -7.83 0.81 -1.64
N VAL A 140 -8.88 0.83 -2.45
CA VAL A 140 -9.03 1.73 -3.60
C VAL A 140 -10.08 2.76 -3.27
N TYR A 141 -9.68 4.03 -3.19
CA TYR A 141 -10.63 5.14 -3.06
C TYR A 141 -11.08 5.58 -4.46
N VAL A 142 -12.38 5.61 -4.70
CA VAL A 142 -12.96 6.10 -5.95
C VAL A 142 -13.29 7.58 -5.78
N PRO A 143 -12.60 8.49 -6.51
CA PRO A 143 -12.88 9.92 -6.41
C PRO A 143 -14.28 10.25 -6.95
N ALA A 144 -15.04 11.02 -6.17
CA ALA A 144 -16.39 11.47 -6.54
C ALA A 144 -17.37 10.35 -6.94
N ASP A 145 -17.14 9.12 -6.50
CA ASP A 145 -17.89 7.92 -6.90
C ASP A 145 -17.91 7.66 -8.43
N ASP A 146 -16.92 8.20 -9.16
CA ASP A 146 -16.78 8.03 -10.60
C ASP A 146 -15.83 6.89 -10.96
N LEU A 147 -16.38 5.75 -11.38
CA LEU A 147 -15.62 4.57 -11.83
C LEU A 147 -14.93 4.78 -13.19
N THR A 148 -15.16 5.91 -13.87
CA THR A 148 -14.50 6.25 -15.13
C THR A 148 -13.24 7.09 -14.92
N ASP A 149 -12.94 7.48 -13.67
CA ASP A 149 -11.69 8.13 -13.32
C ASP A 149 -10.50 7.20 -13.63
N PRO A 150 -9.41 7.71 -14.26
CA PRO A 150 -8.28 6.89 -14.67
C PRO A 150 -7.39 6.39 -13.50
N SER A 151 -7.56 6.88 -12.27
CA SER A 151 -6.69 6.57 -11.11
C SER A 151 -6.95 5.27 -10.38
#